data_AF-A0A177DG56-F1
#
_entry.id   AF-A0A177DG56-F1
#
_cell.length_a   1.000
_cell.length_b   1.000
_cell.length_c   1.000
_cell.angle_alpha   90.00
_cell.angle_beta   90.00
_cell.angle_gamma   90.00
#
_symmetry.space_group_name_H-M   'P 1'
#
loop_
_entity.id
_entity.type
_entity.pdbx_description
1 polymer ?
#
loop_
_entity_poly.entity_id
_entity_poly.type
_entity_poly.pdbx_seq_one_letter_code
_entity_poly.pdbx_strand_id
1 'polypeptide(L)'
;MAYDRDVVVCCFKRHYELLVRSAYFDSAEIRYPPDEGWSDEQLAVDIMRAFGRSEEVIDLLRHLPYIKQLDGDSKDEVYFQTRHLSYLRDTWPFKSLTVEKCQGKQLFDKLLMPSPEDWPAGFIALTQDIYATWWIMDTTKGLAI
;
A
#
# COMPACT_ATOMS: atom_id res chain seq x y z
N MET A 1 -3.26 -21.16 -7.25
CA MET A 1 -4.18 -20.70 -6.19
C MET A 1 -4.92 -19.50 -6.74
N ALA A 2 -6.21 -19.33 -6.46
CA ALA A 2 -6.94 -18.13 -6.85
C ALA A 2 -6.69 -17.04 -5.81
N TYR A 3 -6.70 -15.77 -6.24
CA TYR A 3 -6.62 -14.63 -5.34
C TYR A 3 -7.83 -14.61 -4.39
N ASP A 4 -7.55 -14.39 -3.11
CA ASP A 4 -8.55 -14.17 -2.06
C ASP A 4 -8.12 -12.96 -1.25
N ARG A 5 -8.89 -11.88 -1.36
CA ARG A 5 -8.64 -10.60 -0.69
C ARG A 5 -8.58 -10.78 0.82
N ASP A 6 -9.52 -11.51 1.40
CA ASP A 6 -9.66 -11.60 2.86
C ASP A 6 -8.49 -12.38 3.47
N VAL A 7 -7.98 -13.38 2.73
CA VAL A 7 -6.74 -14.08 3.11
C VAL A 7 -5.55 -13.12 3.11
N VAL A 8 -5.38 -12.30 2.07
CA VAL A 8 -4.28 -11.33 1.99
C VAL A 8 -4.37 -10.29 3.11
N VAL A 9 -5.57 -9.73 3.32
CA VAL A 9 -5.84 -8.78 4.41
C VAL A 9 -5.52 -9.41 5.76
N CYS A 10 -5.92 -10.66 6.00
CA CYS A 10 -5.61 -11.39 7.22
C CYS A 10 -4.09 -11.57 7.42
N CYS A 11 -3.35 -11.88 6.35
CA CYS A 11 -1.89 -12.01 6.40
C CYS A 11 -1.22 -10.69 6.80
N PHE A 12 -1.59 -9.57 6.18
CA PHE A 12 -1.02 -8.25 6.51
C PHE A 12 -1.38 -7.81 7.93
N LYS A 13 -2.64 -8.02 8.34
CA LYS A 13 -3.08 -7.76 9.70
C LYS A 13 -2.23 -8.52 10.72
N ARG A 14 -2.08 -9.83 10.54
CA ARG A 14 -1.26 -10.68 11.42
C ARG A 14 0.20 -10.27 11.43
N HIS A 15 0.73 -9.86 10.29
CA HIS A 15 2.11 -9.39 10.19
C HIS A 15 2.34 -8.12 11.02
N TYR A 16 1.47 -7.11 10.91
CA TYR A 16 1.59 -5.89 11.72
C TYR A 16 1.34 -6.14 13.21
N GLU A 17 0.39 -7.00 13.56
CA GLU A 17 0.19 -7.45 14.94
C GLU A 17 1.44 -8.14 15.51
N LEU A 18 2.17 -8.92 14.70
CA LEU A 18 3.45 -9.52 15.12
C LEU A 18 4.53 -8.47 15.38
N LEU A 19 4.61 -7.43 14.54
CA LEU A 19 5.56 -6.33 14.73
C LEU A 19 5.26 -5.55 16.02
N VAL A 20 3.98 -5.31 16.33
CA VAL A 20 3.56 -4.73 17.62
C VAL A 20 3.96 -5.62 18.80
N ARG A 21 3.70 -6.93 18.71
CA ARG A 21 4.06 -7.89 19.77
C ARG A 21 5.56 -8.03 19.96
N SER A 22 6.34 -7.75 18.92
CA SER A 22 7.81 -7.72 18.96
C SER A 22 8.37 -6.38 19.47
N ALA A 23 7.49 -5.48 19.95
CA ALA A 23 7.83 -4.12 20.41
C ALA A 23 8.50 -3.25 19.33
N TYR A 24 8.23 -3.54 18.05
CA TYR A 24 8.71 -2.75 16.92
C TYR A 24 7.78 -1.55 16.64
N PHE A 25 6.48 -1.72 16.87
CA PHE A 25 5.46 -0.66 16.75
C PHE A 25 4.58 -0.59 18.00
N ASP A 26 4.00 0.58 18.25
CA ASP A 26 2.86 0.69 19.16
C ASP A 26 1.59 0.24 18.45
N SER A 27 0.69 -0.45 19.16
CA SER A 27 -0.64 -0.80 18.64
C SER A 27 -1.43 0.41 18.09
N ALA A 28 -1.23 1.60 18.67
CA ALA A 28 -1.85 2.85 18.25
C ALA A 28 -1.30 3.39 16.91
N GLU A 29 -0.21 2.83 16.40
CA GLU A 29 0.40 3.17 15.10
C GLU A 29 -0.26 2.42 13.94
N ILE A 30 -1.03 1.36 14.20
CA ILE A 30 -1.81 0.67 13.16
C ILE A 30 -3.17 1.34 12.98
N ARG A 31 -3.50 1.68 11.74
CA ARG A 31 -4.83 2.13 11.31
C ARG A 31 -5.57 0.96 10.68
N TYR A 32 -6.65 0.53 11.32
CA TYR A 32 -7.53 -0.49 10.77
C TYR A 32 -8.63 0.13 9.91
N PRO A 33 -9.00 -0.52 8.79
CA PRO A 33 -10.15 -0.09 8.02
C PRO A 33 -11.44 -0.23 8.84
N PRO A 34 -12.48 0.58 8.54
CA PRO A 34 -13.86 0.29 8.94
C PRO A 34 -14.34 -1.06 8.38
N ASP A 35 -15.47 -1.58 8.90
CA ASP A 35 -16.03 -2.88 8.46
C ASP A 35 -16.35 -2.91 6.95
N GLU A 36 -16.80 -1.77 6.39
CA GLU A 36 -17.07 -1.58 4.95
C GLU A 36 -15.81 -1.18 4.15
N GLY A 37 -14.66 -1.11 4.81
CA GLY A 37 -13.41 -0.61 4.24
C GLY A 37 -13.25 0.91 4.26
N TRP A 38 -12.08 1.40 3.83
CA TRP A 38 -11.80 2.83 3.65
C TRP A 38 -12.71 3.47 2.60
N SER A 39 -13.21 4.68 2.81
CA SER A 39 -14.01 5.38 1.78
C SER A 39 -13.15 5.94 0.63
N ASP A 40 -13.77 6.35 -0.48
CA ASP A 40 -13.06 6.96 -1.63
C ASP A 40 -12.44 8.32 -1.27
N GLU A 41 -12.94 8.99 -0.23
CA GLU A 41 -12.36 10.21 0.32
C GLU A 41 -11.11 9.91 1.18
N GLN A 42 -11.11 8.77 1.88
CA GLN A 42 -10.02 8.34 2.74
C GLN A 42 -8.88 7.65 1.96
N LEU A 43 -9.19 7.01 0.83
CA LEU A 43 -8.24 6.26 0.00
C LEU A 43 -7.95 7.00 -1.31
N ALA A 44 -6.75 6.85 -1.86
CA ALA A 44 -6.32 7.49 -3.10
C ALA A 44 -6.90 6.86 -4.40
N VAL A 45 -8.21 6.59 -4.43
CA VAL A 45 -8.88 5.81 -5.50
C VAL A 45 -8.76 6.44 -6.89
N ASP A 46 -9.03 7.75 -7.00
CA ASP A 46 -8.85 8.53 -8.24
C ASP A 46 -7.42 8.45 -8.79
N ILE A 47 -6.39 8.52 -7.93
CA ILE A 47 -4.99 8.39 -8.31
C ILE A 47 -4.70 6.97 -8.81
N MET A 48 -5.21 5.95 -8.11
CA MET A 48 -5.04 4.55 -8.53
C MET A 48 -5.68 4.28 -9.89
N ARG A 49 -6.90 4.81 -10.12
CA ARG A 49 -7.56 4.74 -11.43
C ARG A 49 -6.81 5.52 -12.49
N ALA A 50 -6.24 6.68 -12.17
CA ALA A 50 -5.42 7.48 -13.09
C ALA A 50 -4.14 6.74 -13.54
N PHE A 51 -3.57 5.90 -12.67
CA PHE A 51 -2.47 4.98 -13.00
C PHE A 51 -2.94 3.63 -13.58
N GLY A 52 -4.23 3.50 -13.90
CA GLY A 52 -4.80 2.31 -14.52
C GLY A 52 -4.76 1.06 -13.64
N ARG A 53 -4.79 1.21 -12.30
CA ARG A 53 -4.97 0.05 -11.40
C ARG A 53 -6.41 -0.47 -11.51
N SER A 54 -6.55 -1.79 -11.38
CA SER A 54 -7.83 -2.49 -11.44
C SER A 54 -8.71 -2.23 -10.21
N GLU A 55 -10.02 -2.47 -10.34
CA GLU A 55 -10.94 -2.36 -9.21
C GLU A 55 -10.65 -3.44 -8.15
N GLU A 56 -10.13 -4.60 -8.53
CA GLU A 56 -9.68 -5.65 -7.59
C GLU A 56 -8.51 -5.19 -6.72
N VAL A 57 -7.57 -4.42 -7.29
CA VAL A 57 -6.48 -3.78 -6.51
C VAL A 57 -7.06 -2.74 -5.57
N ILE A 58 -7.96 -1.89 -6.06
CA ILE A 58 -8.58 -0.84 -5.23
C ILE A 58 -9.37 -1.47 -4.08
N ASP A 59 -10.10 -2.55 -4.33
CA ASP A 59 -10.83 -3.30 -3.32
C ASP A 59 -9.90 -3.94 -2.28
N LEU A 60 -8.73 -4.46 -2.68
CA LEU A 60 -7.71 -4.89 -1.73
C LEU A 60 -7.25 -3.75 -0.82
N LEU A 61 -6.83 -2.63 -1.42
CA LEU A 61 -6.34 -1.46 -0.68
C LEU A 61 -7.38 -0.91 0.29
N ARG A 62 -8.67 -0.99 -0.08
CA ARG A 62 -9.79 -0.58 0.77
C ARG A 62 -9.85 -1.34 2.10
N HIS A 63 -9.38 -2.58 2.12
CA HIS A 63 -9.48 -3.47 3.28
C HIS A 63 -8.14 -3.72 3.97
N LEU A 64 -7.03 -3.15 3.48
CA LEU A 64 -5.74 -3.29 4.14
C LEU A 64 -5.65 -2.40 5.40
N PRO A 65 -5.04 -2.91 6.49
CA PRO A 65 -4.54 -2.05 7.55
C PRO A 65 -3.34 -1.26 7.04
N TYR A 66 -3.15 -0.06 7.59
CA TYR A 66 -2.02 0.82 7.27
C TYR A 66 -1.26 1.21 8.52
N ILE A 67 0.06 1.36 8.42
CA ILE A 67 0.89 1.92 9.50
C ILE A 67 0.91 3.44 9.37
N LYS A 68 0.75 4.16 10.49
CA LYS A 68 0.87 5.61 10.53
C LYS A 68 2.28 6.01 10.09
N GLN A 69 2.36 6.82 9.05
CA GLN A 69 3.59 7.54 8.74
C GLN A 69 3.85 8.55 9.85
N LEU A 70 4.94 8.34 10.59
CA LEU A 70 5.39 9.23 11.65
C LEU A 70 6.57 10.04 11.17
N ASP A 71 6.72 11.25 11.71
CA ASP A 71 7.89 12.08 11.44
C ASP A 71 9.16 11.39 12.00
N GLY A 72 10.13 11.10 11.12
CA GLY A 72 11.42 10.47 11.45
C GLY A 72 11.81 9.35 10.48
N ASP A 73 13.11 9.06 10.39
CA ASP A 73 13.68 8.24 9.30
C ASP A 73 13.35 6.74 9.33
N SER A 74 12.80 6.19 10.42
CA SER A 74 12.67 4.72 10.58
C SER A 74 11.34 4.24 11.16
N LYS A 75 10.38 5.14 11.39
CA LYS A 75 9.19 4.84 12.21
C LYS A 75 8.06 4.11 11.48
N ASP A 76 8.25 3.75 10.22
CA ASP A 76 7.30 2.99 9.40
C ASP A 76 7.99 1.83 8.63
N GLU A 77 9.19 1.44 9.06
CA GLU A 77 9.89 0.27 8.51
C GLU A 77 9.21 -1.04 8.93
N VAL A 78 8.67 -1.79 7.98
CA VAL A 78 8.09 -3.13 8.25
C VAL A 78 9.10 -4.24 8.10
N TYR A 79 10.24 -3.91 7.49
CA TYR A 79 11.38 -4.77 7.29
C TYR A 79 12.63 -3.90 7.09
N PHE A 80 13.83 -4.48 7.17
CA PHE A 80 15.09 -3.74 7.06
C PHE A 80 15.11 -2.84 5.80
N GLN A 81 15.25 -1.52 6.00
CA GLN A 81 15.26 -0.50 4.95
C GLN A 81 13.99 -0.47 4.07
N THR A 82 12.89 -1.04 4.55
CA THR A 82 11.67 -1.27 3.78
C THR A 82 10.50 -0.64 4.52
N ARG A 83 10.00 0.47 3.99
CA ARG A 83 8.88 1.19 4.59
C ARG A 83 7.56 0.72 4.04
N HIS A 84 6.53 0.81 4.87
CA HIS A 84 5.17 0.55 4.44
C HIS A 84 4.67 1.64 3.48
N LEU A 85 3.99 1.22 2.41
CA LEU A 85 3.33 2.15 1.49
C LEU A 85 1.84 2.27 1.83
N SER A 86 1.47 3.42 2.39
CA SER A 86 0.08 3.75 2.69
C SER A 86 -0.60 4.41 1.49
N TYR A 87 -1.79 3.91 1.15
CA TYR A 87 -2.64 4.46 0.08
C TYR A 87 -3.70 5.43 0.59
N LEU A 88 -3.66 5.75 1.89
CA LEU A 88 -4.56 6.73 2.48
C LEU A 88 -4.26 8.14 1.98
N ARG A 89 -5.31 8.90 1.72
CA ARG A 89 -5.26 10.26 1.15
C ARG A 89 -4.43 11.23 2.00
N ASP A 90 -4.45 11.06 3.31
CA ASP A 90 -3.75 11.91 4.27
C ASP A 90 -2.25 11.57 4.44
N THR A 91 -1.76 10.53 3.75
CA THR A 91 -0.38 10.04 3.82
C THR A 91 0.44 10.42 2.58
N TRP A 92 1.77 10.50 2.73
CA TRP A 92 2.67 10.67 1.60
C TRP A 92 2.75 9.38 0.77
N PRO A 93 2.75 9.46 -0.58
CA PRO A 93 2.79 10.67 -1.39
C PRO A 93 1.43 11.32 -1.66
N PHE A 94 0.32 10.63 -1.39
CA PHE A 94 -1.05 10.97 -1.80
C PHE A 94 -1.58 12.30 -1.27
N LYS A 95 -1.11 12.75 -0.10
CA LYS A 95 -1.42 14.08 0.46
C LYS A 95 -1.12 15.23 -0.50
N SER A 96 -0.18 15.04 -1.43
CA SER A 96 0.30 16.07 -2.36
C SER A 96 -0.01 15.79 -3.83
N LEU A 97 -0.49 14.57 -4.14
CA LEU A 97 -0.77 14.11 -5.49
C LEU A 97 -2.18 14.50 -5.92
N THR A 98 -2.30 14.84 -7.19
CA THR A 98 -3.57 15.06 -7.88
C THR A 98 -3.54 14.29 -9.20
N VAL A 99 -4.70 14.04 -9.80
CA VAL A 99 -4.80 13.33 -11.08
C VAL A 99 -3.98 14.04 -12.17
N GLU A 100 -3.99 15.37 -12.20
CA GLU A 100 -3.21 16.18 -13.15
C GLU A 100 -1.70 15.95 -12.99
N LYS A 101 -1.21 15.85 -11.74
CA LYS A 101 0.22 15.58 -11.47
C LYS A 101 0.64 14.15 -11.82
N CYS A 102 -0.31 13.26 -12.09
CA CYS A 102 -0.09 11.88 -12.51
C CYS A 102 -0.15 11.72 -14.03
N GLN A 103 -0.67 12.71 -14.77
CA GLN A 103 -0.75 12.64 -16.23
C GLN A 103 0.65 12.51 -16.86
N GLY A 104 0.82 11.51 -17.72
CA GLY A 104 2.09 11.21 -18.40
C GLY A 104 3.22 10.76 -17.45
N LYS A 105 2.89 10.40 -16.21
CA LYS A 105 3.82 9.83 -15.23
C LYS A 105 3.58 8.33 -15.08
N GLN A 106 4.63 7.63 -14.73
CA GLN A 106 4.56 6.23 -14.33
C GLN A 106 4.45 6.12 -12.81
N LEU A 107 4.02 4.95 -12.31
CA LEU A 107 3.99 4.67 -10.88
C LEU A 107 5.39 4.80 -10.24
N PHE A 108 6.44 4.40 -10.97
CA PHE A 108 7.83 4.54 -10.56
C PHE A 108 8.22 6.00 -10.27
N ASP A 109 7.76 6.96 -11.09
CA ASP A 109 8.05 8.39 -10.89
C ASP A 109 7.51 8.95 -9.56
N LYS A 110 6.58 8.22 -8.94
CA LYS A 110 5.95 8.57 -7.66
C LYS A 110 6.36 7.64 -6.52
N LEU A 111 7.35 6.77 -6.74
CA LEU A 111 7.78 5.72 -5.79
C LEU A 111 6.64 4.77 -5.40
N LEU A 112 5.71 4.51 -6.32
CA LEU A 112 4.60 3.58 -6.12
C LEU A 112 4.84 2.20 -6.71
N MET A 113 5.93 2.02 -7.47
CA MET A 113 6.42 0.74 -8.02
C MET A 113 7.96 0.79 -8.13
N PRO A 114 8.66 -0.34 -8.12
CA PRO A 114 10.14 -0.38 -8.06
C PRO A 114 10.86 -0.06 -9.36
N SER A 115 10.19 -0.21 -10.51
CA SER A 115 10.80 -0.05 -11.83
C SER A 115 9.86 0.68 -12.79
N PRO A 116 10.39 1.38 -13.81
CA PRO A 116 9.62 2.12 -14.82
C PRO A 116 8.97 1.20 -15.89
N GLU A 117 8.82 -0.08 -15.58
CA GLU A 117 8.17 -1.03 -16.48
C GLU A 117 6.66 -0.84 -16.46
N ASP A 118 5.99 -1.28 -17.52
CA ASP A 118 4.54 -1.28 -17.58
C ASP A 118 3.98 -2.42 -16.74
N TRP A 119 3.67 -2.12 -15.49
CA TRP A 119 3.09 -3.08 -14.55
C TRP A 119 1.61 -3.35 -14.87
N PRO A 120 1.17 -4.62 -14.96
CA PRO A 120 -0.24 -4.94 -15.21
C PRO A 120 -1.16 -4.32 -14.16
N ALA A 121 -2.43 -4.07 -14.53
CA ALA A 121 -3.40 -3.36 -13.68
C ALA A 121 -3.71 -4.07 -12.34
N GLY A 122 -3.47 -5.38 -12.26
CA GLY A 122 -3.62 -6.18 -11.04
C GLY A 122 -2.42 -6.15 -10.09
N PHE A 123 -1.35 -5.43 -10.44
CA PHE A 123 -0.14 -5.35 -9.64
C PHE A 123 -0.11 -4.06 -8.80
N ILE A 124 0.31 -4.18 -7.55
CA ILE A 124 0.46 -3.04 -6.65
C ILE A 124 1.57 -3.27 -5.62
N ALA A 125 2.37 -2.25 -5.33
CA ALA A 125 3.36 -2.31 -4.25
C ALA A 125 2.70 -2.11 -2.89
N LEU A 126 3.19 -2.77 -1.85
CA LEU A 126 2.72 -2.62 -0.46
C LEU A 126 3.80 -2.07 0.47
N THR A 127 5.03 -2.01 -0.04
CA THR A 127 6.19 -1.37 0.58
C THR A 127 6.89 -0.50 -0.45
N GLN A 128 7.71 0.43 0.03
CA GLN A 128 8.48 1.36 -0.78
C GLN A 128 9.77 1.73 -0.06
N ASP A 129 10.80 2.06 -0.83
CA ASP A 129 11.99 2.89 -0.56
C ASP A 129 13.01 2.63 -1.69
N ILE A 130 14.09 3.39 -1.78
CA ILE A 130 15.15 3.19 -2.77
C ILE A 130 16.01 1.93 -2.49
N TYR A 131 16.03 1.46 -1.25
CA TYR A 131 16.71 0.23 -0.82
C TYR A 131 15.74 -0.84 -0.30
N ALA A 132 14.44 -0.62 -0.48
CA ALA A 132 13.42 -1.51 0.06
C ALA A 132 13.43 -2.87 -0.63
N THR A 133 13.07 -3.88 0.16
CA THR A 133 12.47 -5.09 -0.39
C THR A 133 11.03 -4.77 -0.77
N TRP A 134 10.80 -4.56 -2.06
CA TRP A 134 9.48 -4.25 -2.60
C TRP A 134 8.59 -5.47 -2.52
N TRP A 135 7.50 -5.39 -1.75
CA TRP A 135 6.46 -6.41 -1.72
C TRP A 135 5.40 -6.03 -2.73
N ILE A 136 5.25 -6.84 -3.77
CA ILE A 136 4.31 -6.56 -4.86
C ILE A 136 3.22 -7.60 -4.84
N MET A 137 1.97 -7.15 -4.76
CA MET A 137 0.81 -8.02 -4.82
C MET A 137 0.27 -8.09 -6.24
N ASP A 138 0.13 -9.31 -6.76
CA ASP A 138 -0.59 -9.63 -7.99
C ASP A 138 -2.00 -10.17 -7.64
N THR A 139 -3.03 -9.34 -7.78
CA THR A 139 -4.43 -9.72 -7.53
C THR A 139 -5.01 -10.63 -8.61
N THR A 140 -4.33 -10.85 -9.74
CA THR A 140 -4.77 -11.80 -10.78
C THR A 140 -4.36 -13.24 -10.47
N LYS A 141 -3.23 -13.41 -9.77
CA LYS A 141 -2.68 -14.74 -9.42
C LYS A 141 -2.69 -15.04 -7.92
N GLY A 142 -2.94 -14.04 -7.07
CA GLY A 142 -2.90 -14.17 -5.62
C GLY A 142 -1.48 -14.35 -5.07
N LEU A 143 -0.46 -13.82 -5.75
CA LEU A 143 0.94 -13.98 -5.38
C LEU A 143 1.49 -12.65 -4.89
N ALA A 144 2.17 -12.69 -3.73
CA ALA A 144 3.09 -11.64 -3.32
C ALA A 144 4.48 -12.02 -3.83
N ILE A 145 5.14 -11.11 -4.55
CA ILE A 145 6.49 -11.28 -5.11
C ILE A 145 7.42 -10.24 -4.48
#